data_AF-A0A524Q1C2-F1
#
_entry.id   AF-A0A524Q1C2-F1
#
_cell.length_a   1.000
_cell.length_b   1.000
_cell.length_c   1.000
_cell.angle_alpha   90.00
_cell.angle_beta   90.00
_cell.angle_gamma   90.00
#
_symmetry.space_group_name_H-M   'P 1'
#
loop_
_entity.id
_entity.type
_entity.pdbx_description
1 polymer ?
#
loop_
_entity_poly.entity_id
_entity_poly.type
_entity_poly.pdbx_seq_one_letter_code
_entity_poly.pdbx_strand_id
1 'polypeptide(L)' 'MTDHWDSHPIEKTCYCITCKKWFHYLGIARHRTMHRDRGENCRIRYTNGSTYSHPIPEVKSW' A
#
# COMPACT_ATOMS: atom_id res chain seq x y z
N MET A 1 -31.71 4.25 -10.37
CA MET A 1 -30.91 3.77 -9.23
C MET A 1 -30.00 2.63 -9.68
N THR A 2 -28.96 2.96 -10.43
CA THR A 2 -27.77 2.12 -10.57
C THR A 2 -26.65 3.11 -10.89
N ASP A 3 -25.91 3.52 -9.88
CA ASP A 3 -24.85 4.50 -10.01
C ASP A 3 -23.76 3.96 -10.95
N HIS A 4 -23.78 4.46 -12.18
CA HIS A 4 -22.92 4.08 -13.30
C HIS A 4 -21.51 4.69 -13.15
N TRP A 5 -20.80 4.38 -12.06
CA TRP A 5 -19.39 4.77 -11.86
C TRP A 5 -18.44 3.60 -11.57
N ASP A 6 -18.96 2.40 -11.32
CA ASP A 6 -18.19 1.25 -10.83
C ASP A 6 -17.68 0.28 -11.93
N SER A 7 -17.65 0.70 -13.21
CA SER A 7 -17.19 -0.18 -14.31
C SER A 7 -15.77 0.12 -14.81
N HIS A 8 -15.05 1.07 -14.21
CA HIS A 8 -13.62 1.21 -14.53
C HIS A 8 -12.86 0.15 -13.74
N PRO A 9 -12.15 -0.80 -14.39
CA PRO A 9 -11.20 -1.65 -13.68
C PRO A 9 -10.21 -0.72 -13.02
N ILE A 10 -10.34 -0.54 -11.70
CA ILE A 10 -9.47 0.37 -11.00
C ILE A 10 -8.07 -0.24 -11.19
N GLU A 11 -7.17 0.50 -11.83
CA GLU A 11 -5.85 -0.05 -12.16
C GLU A 11 -5.06 -0.23 -10.87
N LYS A 12 -4.62 -1.46 -10.58
CA LYS A 12 -3.79 -1.73 -9.39
C LYS A 12 -2.33 -1.50 -9.75
N THR A 13 -1.82 -0.34 -9.38
CA THR A 13 -0.47 0.11 -9.75
C THR A 13 0.58 -0.07 -8.66
N CYS A 14 0.19 -0.49 -7.45
CA CYS A 14 1.09 -0.66 -6.32
C CYS A 14 1.08 -2.11 -5.83
N TYR A 15 2.25 -2.73 -5.72
CA TYR A 15 2.41 -4.09 -5.21
C TYR A 15 3.14 -4.08 -3.87
N CYS A 16 2.47 -4.49 -2.80
CA CYS A 16 3.13 -4.73 -1.52
C CYS A 16 3.78 -6.12 -1.55
N ILE A 17 5.11 -6.14 -1.40
CA ILE A 17 5.92 -7.35 -1.36
C ILE A 17 5.72 -8.09 -0.03
N THR A 18 5.54 -7.36 1.07
CA THR A 18 5.29 -7.95 2.40
C THR A 18 4.00 -8.76 2.41
N CYS A 19 2.90 -8.19 1.89
CA CYS A 19 1.60 -8.88 1.80
C CYS A 19 1.40 -9.69 0.53
N LYS A 20 2.32 -9.60 -0.44
CA LYS A 20 2.20 -10.19 -1.78
C LYS A 20 0.88 -9.85 -2.49
N LYS A 21 0.44 -8.58 -2.40
CA LYS A 21 -0.87 -8.12 -2.86
C LYS A 21 -0.79 -6.82 -3.65
N TRP A 22 -1.64 -6.71 -4.67
CA TRP A 22 -1.83 -5.52 -5.49
C TRP A 22 -2.89 -4.57 -4.91
N PHE A 23 -2.61 -3.28 -4.97
CA PHE A 23 -3.45 -2.19 -4.46
C PHE A 23 -3.50 -1.04 -5.47
N HIS A 24 -4.58 -0.26 -5.38
CA HIS A 24 -4.64 1.04 -6.06
C HIS A 24 -3.74 2.05 -5.37
N TYR A 25 -3.24 3.01 -6.15
CA TYR A 25 -2.44 4.11 -5.63
C TYR A 25 -3.17 4.91 -4.53
N LEU A 26 -4.51 5.07 -4.62
CA LEU A 26 -5.31 5.72 -3.58
C LEU A 26 -5.39 4.91 -2.28
N GLY A 27 -5.39 3.57 -2.37
CA GLY A 27 -5.49 2.67 -1.23
C GLY A 27 -4.16 2.39 -0.53
N ILE A 28 -3.03 2.68 -1.19
CA ILE A 28 -1.71 2.28 -0.69
C ILE A 28 -1.29 3.03 0.57
N ALA A 29 -1.75 4.28 0.74
CA ALA A 29 -1.46 5.07 1.94
C ALA A 29 -2.05 4.42 3.20
N ARG A 30 -3.34 4.06 3.15
CA ARG A 30 -4.02 3.33 4.26
C ARG A 30 -3.37 1.97 4.52
N HIS A 31 -2.98 1.27 3.46
CA HIS A 31 -2.30 -0.02 3.57
C HIS A 31 -0.96 0.09 4.35
N ARG A 32 -0.18 1.15 4.12
CA ARG A 32 1.05 1.41 4.86
C ARG A 32 0.79 1.65 6.35
N THR A 33 -0.26 2.40 6.69
CA THR A 33 -0.65 2.64 8.09
C THR A 33 -0.99 1.34 8.81
N MET A 34 -1.71 0.43 8.16
CA MET A 34 -2.00 -0.90 8.72
C MET A 34 -0.74 -1.69 9.06
N HIS A 35 0.30 -1.65 8.20
CA HIS A 35 1.58 -2.28 8.51
C HIS A 35 2.26 -1.64 9.72
N ARG A 36 2.25 -0.30 9.80
CA ARG A 36 2.79 0.43 10.96
C ARG A 36 2.10 0.00 12.25
N ASP A 37 0.77 -0.09 12.24
CA ASP A 37 -0.01 -0.45 13.43
C ASP A 37 0.22 -1.90 13.86
N ARG A 38 0.65 -2.77 12.93
CA ARG A 38 1.06 -4.17 13.21
C ARG A 38 2.53 -4.31 13.59
N GLY A 39 3.31 -3.24 13.55
CA GLY A 39 4.76 -3.32 13.77
C GLY A 39 5.51 -4.02 12.62
N GLU A 40 4.98 -3.99 11.40
CA GLU A 40 5.55 -4.65 10.22
C GLU A 40 6.18 -3.65 9.24
N ASN A 41 7.31 -4.04 8.64
CA ASN A 41 7.91 -3.27 7.56
C ASN A 41 7.12 -3.46 6.26
N CYS A 42 6.88 -2.38 5.52
CA CYS A 42 6.15 -2.41 4.27
C CYS A 42 7.08 -2.12 3.08
N ARG A 43 7.20 -3.04 2.12
CA ARG A 43 7.98 -2.83 0.89
C ARG A 43 7.06 -2.81 -0.32
N ILE A 44 7.02 -1.69 -1.06
CA ILE A 44 6.07 -1.46 -2.15
C ILE A 44 6.81 -1.23 -3.46
N ARG A 45 6.44 -1.98 -4.50
CA ARG A 45 6.85 -1.76 -5.89
C ARG A 45 5.75 -1.01 -6.63
N TYR A 46 6.13 0.07 -7.31
CA TYR A 46 5.25 0.92 -8.11
C TYR A 46 5.37 0.58 -9.61
N THR A 47 4.43 1.05 -10.43
CA THR A 47 4.39 0.81 -11.88
C THR A 47 5.60 1.35 -12.64
N ASN A 48 6.26 2.38 -12.12
CA ASN A 48 7.52 2.90 -12.68
C ASN A 48 8.74 1.99 -12.42
N GLY A 49 8.55 0.83 -11.79
CA GLY A 49 9.62 -0.10 -11.42
C GLY A 49 10.30 0.25 -10.09
N SER A 50 10.09 1.46 -9.55
CA SER A 50 10.67 1.87 -8.27
C SER A 50 10.11 1.05 -7.12
N THR A 51 10.98 0.66 -6.20
CA THR A 51 10.62 -0.04 -4.98
C THR A 51 11.01 0.81 -3.78
N TYR A 52 10.05 1.08 -2.89
CA TYR A 52 10.26 1.84 -1.66
C TYR A 52 10.04 0.95 -0.44
N SER A 53 10.93 1.09 0.53
CA SER A 53 10.83 0.45 1.84
C SER A 53 10.31 1.48 2.85
N HIS A 54 9.27 1.11 3.59
CA HIS A 54 8.72 1.86 4.70
C HIS A 54 8.94 1.06 5.99
N PRO A 55 10.06 1.30 6.70
CA PRO A 55 10.30 0.68 7.98
C PRO A 55 9.31 1.23 9.03
N ILE A 56 9.04 0.44 10.06
CA ILE A 56 8.39 0.98 11.26
C ILE A 56 9.26 2.06 11.90
N PRO A 57 8.65 3.12 12.48
CA PRO A 57 9.41 4.08 13.25
C PRO A 57 10.12 3.34 14.39
N GLU A 58 11.43 3.54 14.49
CA GLU A 58 12.22 3.07 15.60
C GLU A 58 11.62 3.61 16.91
N VAL A 59 11.23 2.70 17.81
CA VAL A 59 10.76 3.07 19.13
C VAL A 59 11.95 3.66 19.87
N LYS A 60 12.04 4.99 19.92
CA LYS A 60 13.01 5.65 20.79
C LYS A 60 12.55 5.43 22.22
N SER A 61 13.19 4.47 22.91
CA SER A 61 13.12 4.34 24.36
C SER A 61 13.75 5.61 24.96
N TRP A 62 12.91 6.48 25.52
CA TRP A 62 13.32 7.51 26.47
C TRP A 62 13.04 7.03 27.88
#